data_AF-A0A7C6II29-F1
#
_entry.id   AF-A0A7C6II29-F1
#
_cell.length_a   1.000
_cell.length_b   1.000
_cell.length_c   1.000
_cell.angle_alpha   90.00
_cell.angle_beta   90.00
_cell.angle_gamma   90.00
#
_symmetry.space_group_name_H-M   'P 1'
#
loop_
_entity.id
_entity.type
_entity.pdbx_description
1 polymer ?
#
loop_
_entity_poly.entity_id
_entity_poly.type
_entity_poly.pdbx_seq_one_letter_code
_entity_poly.pdbx_strand_id
1 'polypeptide(L)'
;LFLNNKEVGLLILLCHYLTNIIIGIVFRNYYPSETKREKTSFKQALINMHNKRINNDLTFGKIITNSLVNSINTLLLILGVISMFLVITQVIDNNLNISNYLQTILNGFIEMTQGLKYISLLYIPLKLKSTLSTMIISFGGLSVHVQMISILSDTKIKYLPFLIARILHAVISSLLVFIMFDFWILYI
;
A
#
# COMPACT_ATOMS: atom_id res chain seq x y z
N LEU A 1 -2.66 9.44 14.75
CA LEU A 1 -1.51 9.65 15.66
C LEU A 1 -0.62 10.78 15.17
N PHE A 2 -0.02 10.69 13.96
CA PHE A 2 0.94 11.69 13.46
C PHE A 2 0.42 13.13 13.38
N LEU A 3 -0.76 13.37 12.79
CA LEU A 3 -1.29 14.73 12.63
C LEU A 3 -2.15 15.20 13.82
N ASN A 4 -2.37 14.34 14.81
CA ASN A 4 -3.23 14.57 15.98
C ASN A 4 -4.62 15.19 15.71
N ASN A 5 -5.17 15.00 14.50
CA ASN A 5 -6.49 15.51 14.11
C ASN A 5 -7.29 14.35 13.48
N LYS A 6 -8.44 14.03 14.09
CA LYS A 6 -9.30 12.91 13.68
C LYS A 6 -9.99 13.18 12.35
N GLU A 7 -10.50 14.40 12.16
CA GLU A 7 -11.22 14.80 10.93
C GLU A 7 -10.33 14.68 9.70
N VAL A 8 -9.09 15.18 9.81
CA VAL A 8 -8.10 15.02 8.75
C VAL A 8 -7.80 13.54 8.49
N GLY A 9 -7.71 12.72 9.54
CA GLY A 9 -7.52 11.28 9.38
C GLY A 9 -8.65 10.62 8.58
N LEU A 10 -9.90 11.03 8.82
CA LEU A 10 -11.07 10.50 8.11
C LEU A 10 -11.13 10.99 6.66
N LEU A 11 -10.77 12.26 6.41
CA LEU A 11 -10.62 12.79 5.06
C LEU A 11 -9.58 12.00 4.26
N ILE A 12 -8.39 11.79 4.82
CA ILE A 12 -7.32 11.01 4.17
C ILE A 12 -7.82 9.60 3.84
N LEU A 13 -8.50 8.95 4.80
CA LEU A 13 -9.07 7.61 4.61
C LEU A 13 -10.03 7.59 3.42
N LEU A 14 -11.03 8.48 3.41
CA LEU A 14 -12.05 8.54 2.34
C LEU A 14 -11.43 8.79 0.97
N CYS A 15 -10.56 9.80 0.84
CA CYS A 15 -9.90 10.10 -0.42
C CYS A 15 -9.02 8.94 -0.90
N HIS A 16 -8.32 8.27 0.02
CA HIS A 16 -7.46 7.14 -0.31
C HIS A 16 -8.25 5.93 -0.82
N TYR A 17 -9.37 5.58 -0.16
CA TYR A 17 -10.25 4.48 -0.58
C TYR A 17 -10.99 4.80 -1.88
N LEU A 18 -11.51 6.03 -2.04
CA LEU A 18 -12.14 6.47 -3.28
C LEU A 18 -11.18 6.36 -4.46
N THR A 19 -9.92 6.75 -4.26
CA THR A 19 -8.90 6.63 -5.31
C THR A 19 -8.60 5.18 -5.68
N ASN A 20 -8.60 4.24 -4.72
CA ASN A 20 -8.46 2.81 -5.04
C ASN A 20 -9.57 2.31 -5.97
N ILE A 21 -10.81 2.77 -5.78
CA ILE A 21 -11.93 2.44 -6.67
C ILE A 21 -11.67 3.00 -8.07
N ILE A 22 -11.23 4.26 -8.18
CA ILE A 22 -10.89 4.90 -9.46
C ILE A 22 -9.79 4.10 -10.18
N ILE A 23 -8.69 3.78 -9.49
CA ILE A 23 -7.59 2.99 -10.05
C ILE A 23 -8.07 1.60 -10.49
N GLY A 24 -8.92 0.93 -9.70
CA GLY A 24 -9.52 -0.35 -10.07
C GLY A 24 -10.34 -0.28 -11.35
N ILE A 25 -11.11 0.80 -11.56
CA ILE A 25 -11.85 1.03 -12.80
C ILE A 25 -10.91 1.28 -13.98
N VAL A 26 -9.87 2.11 -13.79
CA VAL A 26 -8.87 2.42 -14.83
C VAL A 26 -8.12 1.17 -15.29
N PHE A 27 -7.73 0.29 -14.37
CA PHE A 27 -6.97 -0.92 -14.67
C PHE A 27 -7.84 -2.16 -14.95
N ARG A 28 -9.18 -2.04 -14.93
CA ARG A 28 -10.13 -3.16 -15.07
C ARG A 28 -9.85 -4.07 -16.27
N ASN A 29 -9.42 -3.49 -17.39
CA ASN A 29 -9.18 -4.21 -18.64
C ASN A 29 -7.68 -4.46 -18.92
N TYR A 30 -6.80 -4.30 -17.93
CA TYR A 30 -5.36 -4.50 -18.11
C TYR A 30 -4.99 -5.96 -18.37
N TYR A 31 -5.68 -6.89 -17.73
CA TYR A 31 -5.54 -8.33 -17.96
C TYR A 31 -6.94 -8.96 -18.03
N PRO A 32 -7.63 -8.84 -19.18
CA PRO A 32 -9.01 -9.32 -19.30
C PRO A 32 -9.03 -10.83 -19.11
N SER A 33 -9.95 -11.32 -18.28
CA SER A 33 -10.19 -12.74 -18.17
C SER A 33 -10.73 -13.29 -19.49
N GLU A 34 -10.36 -14.52 -19.83
CA GLU A 34 -10.97 -15.20 -20.96
C GLU A 34 -12.49 -15.29 -20.74
N THR A 35 -13.27 -14.73 -21.66
CA THR A 35 -14.73 -14.71 -21.59
C THR A 35 -15.30 -16.05 -22.04
N LYS A 36 -15.05 -17.11 -21.27
CA LYS A 36 -15.82 -18.36 -21.43
C LYS A 36 -17.23 -18.11 -20.91
N ARG A 37 -18.23 -18.12 -21.80
CA ARG A 37 -19.65 -18.09 -21.45
C ARG A 37 -20.06 -19.44 -20.83
N GLU A 38 -19.49 -19.76 -19.68
CA GLU A 38 -19.93 -20.91 -18.88
C GLU A 38 -21.03 -20.44 -17.92
N LYS A 39 -22.12 -21.22 -17.81
CA LYS A 39 -23.14 -20.99 -16.79
C LYS A 39 -22.48 -21.23 -15.43
N THR A 40 -22.20 -20.17 -14.69
CA THR A 40 -21.61 -20.26 -13.36
C THR A 40 -22.65 -20.86 -12.39
N SER A 41 -22.39 -22.09 -11.93
CA SER A 41 -23.23 -22.76 -10.94
C SER A 41 -22.48 -22.85 -9.61
N PHE A 42 -23.08 -22.31 -8.54
CA PHE A 42 -22.51 -22.38 -7.20
C PHE A 42 -22.29 -23.83 -6.74
N LYS A 43 -23.21 -24.74 -7.10
CA LYS A 43 -23.08 -26.17 -6.83
C LYS A 43 -21.85 -26.76 -7.52
N GLN A 44 -21.61 -26.39 -8.78
CA GLN A 44 -20.44 -26.85 -9.52
C GLN A 44 -19.14 -26.31 -8.92
N ALA A 45 -19.12 -25.05 -8.47
CA ALA A 45 -17.95 -24.47 -7.80
C ALA A 45 -17.61 -25.21 -6.49
N LEU A 46 -18.62 -25.54 -5.67
CA LEU A 46 -18.45 -26.32 -4.44
C LEU A 46 -17.94 -27.75 -4.73
N ILE A 47 -18.50 -28.43 -5.74
CA ILE A 47 -18.06 -29.77 -6.14
C ILE A 47 -16.60 -29.72 -6.62
N ASN A 48 -16.23 -28.76 -7.46
CA ASN A 48 -14.85 -28.60 -7.95
C ASN A 48 -13.86 -28.35 -6.79
N MET A 49 -14.25 -27.51 -5.82
CA MET A 49 -13.43 -27.25 -4.62
C MET A 49 -13.29 -28.52 -3.76
N HIS A 50 -14.36 -29.28 -3.57
CA HIS A 50 -14.34 -30.53 -2.81
C HIS A 50 -13.49 -31.61 -3.49
N ASN A 51 -13.63 -31.77 -4.81
CA ASN A 51 -12.80 -32.71 -5.59
C ASN A 51 -11.32 -32.34 -5.49
N LYS A 52 -10.98 -31.04 -5.53
CA LYS A 52 -9.60 -30.58 -5.35
C LYS A 52 -9.06 -30.81 -3.93
N ARG A 53 -9.94 -30.80 -2.92
CA ARG A 53 -9.60 -31.19 -1.54
C ARG A 53 -9.33 -32.69 -1.43
N ILE A 54 -10.17 -33.54 -2.03
CA ILE A 54 -9.98 -35.01 -1.99
C ILE A 54 -8.70 -35.41 -2.71
N ASN A 55 -8.41 -34.76 -3.85
CA ASN A 55 -7.20 -35.02 -4.64
C ASN A 55 -5.92 -34.37 -4.06
N ASN A 56 -5.98 -33.78 -2.86
CA ASN A 56 -4.82 -33.20 -2.20
C ASN A 56 -4.27 -34.20 -1.17
N ASP A 57 -3.06 -34.69 -1.40
CA ASP A 57 -2.40 -35.69 -0.56
C ASP A 57 -1.93 -35.13 0.80
N LEU A 58 -2.02 -33.81 1.00
CA LEU A 58 -1.62 -33.18 2.25
C LEU A 58 -2.65 -33.42 3.36
N THR A 59 -2.15 -33.86 4.52
CA THR A 59 -2.97 -33.94 5.74
C THR A 59 -3.41 -32.55 6.20
N PHE A 60 -4.56 -32.46 6.88
CA PHE A 60 -5.08 -31.21 7.43
C PHE A 60 -4.07 -30.46 8.29
N GLY A 61 -3.36 -31.17 9.18
CA GLY A 61 -2.31 -30.59 10.01
C GLY A 61 -1.19 -29.97 9.18
N LYS A 62 -0.74 -30.64 8.12
CA LYS A 62 0.30 -30.11 7.22
C LYS A 62 -0.15 -28.85 6.49
N ILE A 63 -1.41 -28.77 6.05
CA ILE A 63 -1.98 -27.57 5.41
C ILE A 63 -1.95 -26.38 6.37
N ILE A 64 -2.39 -26.56 7.63
CA ILE A 64 -2.35 -25.51 8.65
C ILE A 64 -0.92 -25.09 8.95
N THR A 65 -0.03 -26.05 9.22
CA THR A 65 1.38 -25.76 9.50
C THR A 65 2.04 -24.99 8.34
N ASN A 66 1.82 -25.42 7.09
CA ASN A 66 2.35 -24.72 5.93
C ASN A 66 1.81 -23.28 5.83
N SER A 67 0.51 -23.08 6.11
CA SER A 67 -0.10 -21.74 6.07
C SER A 67 0.44 -20.81 7.16
N LEU A 68 0.67 -21.34 8.37
CA LEU A 68 1.31 -20.61 9.46
C LEU A 68 2.75 -20.23 9.12
N VAL A 69 3.56 -21.19 8.63
CA VAL A 69 4.95 -20.94 8.23
C VAL A 69 5.02 -19.89 7.12
N ASN A 70 4.16 -19.99 6.10
CA ASN A 70 4.11 -18.99 5.03
C ASN A 70 3.77 -17.59 5.58
N SER A 71 2.81 -17.50 6.50
CA SER A 71 2.44 -16.23 7.14
C SER A 71 3.59 -15.64 7.96
N ILE A 72 4.31 -16.48 8.73
CA ILE A 72 5.50 -16.07 9.48
C ILE A 72 6.59 -15.56 8.53
N ASN A 73 6.85 -16.28 7.44
CA ASN A 73 7.84 -15.88 6.44
C ASN A 73 7.49 -14.51 5.82
N THR A 74 6.23 -14.29 5.46
CA THR A 74 5.77 -12.99 4.94
C THR A 74 5.93 -11.89 5.98
N LEU A 75 5.60 -12.15 7.25
CA LEU A 75 5.76 -11.18 8.34
C LEU A 75 7.24 -10.81 8.55
N LEU A 76 8.13 -11.82 8.58
CA LEU A 76 9.58 -11.63 8.72
C LEU A 76 10.16 -10.85 7.53
N LEU A 77 9.69 -11.12 6.31
CA LEU A 77 10.08 -10.35 5.12
C LEU A 77 9.70 -8.88 5.27
N ILE A 78 8.45 -8.59 5.64
CA ILE A 78 7.98 -7.21 5.85
C ILE A 78 8.81 -6.51 6.94
N LEU A 79 9.01 -7.17 8.09
CA LEU A 79 9.79 -6.63 9.20
C LEU A 79 11.24 -6.35 8.78
N GLY A 80 11.89 -7.31 8.11
CA GLY A 80 13.27 -7.20 7.67
C GLY A 80 13.46 -6.05 6.68
N VAL A 81 12.58 -5.94 5.68
CA VAL A 81 12.65 -4.86 4.69
C VAL A 81 12.40 -3.50 5.35
N ILE A 82 11.37 -3.36 6.19
CA ILE A 82 11.12 -2.08 6.90
C ILE A 82 12.33 -1.71 7.75
N SER A 83 12.88 -2.64 8.54
CA SER A 83 14.03 -2.39 9.41
C SER A 83 15.27 -1.95 8.64
N MET A 84 15.55 -2.61 7.50
CA MET A 84 16.65 -2.23 6.61
C MET A 84 16.49 -0.78 6.11
N PHE A 85 15.32 -0.43 5.61
CA PHE A 85 15.06 0.92 5.12
C PHE A 85 15.05 1.98 6.23
N LEU A 86 14.60 1.65 7.45
CA LEU A 86 14.71 2.51 8.62
C LEU A 86 16.18 2.83 8.95
N VAL A 87 17.05 1.82 8.97
CA VAL A 87 18.49 2.02 9.19
C VAL A 87 19.09 2.90 8.10
N ILE A 88 18.73 2.68 6.83
CA ILE A 88 19.19 3.51 5.70
C ILE A 88 18.76 4.98 5.90
N THR A 89 17.50 5.24 6.22
CA THR A 89 17.02 6.62 6.47
C THR A 89 17.79 7.27 7.63
N GLN A 90 18.08 6.53 8.71
CA GLN A 90 18.83 7.06 9.84
C GLN A 90 20.29 7.37 9.50
N VAL A 91 20.93 6.54 8.66
CA VAL A 91 22.30 6.79 8.18
C VAL A 91 22.32 8.05 7.31
N ILE A 92 21.34 8.22 6.42
CA ILE A 92 21.21 9.43 5.59
C ILE A 92 20.99 10.65 6.48
N ASP A 93 20.07 10.59 7.45
CA ASP A 93 19.78 11.68 8.39
C ASP A 93 21.04 12.16 9.15
N ASN A 94 21.89 11.22 9.57
CA ASN A 94 23.07 11.53 10.37
C ASN A 94 24.27 12.03 9.55
N ASN A 95 24.36 11.65 8.26
CA ASN A 95 25.54 11.95 7.44
C ASN A 95 25.31 13.09 6.44
N LEU A 96 24.06 13.38 6.07
CA LEU A 96 23.72 14.44 5.11
C LEU A 96 23.09 15.62 5.82
N ASN A 97 23.77 16.77 5.78
CA ASN A 97 23.22 18.05 6.28
C ASN A 97 22.31 18.68 5.21
N ILE A 98 21.11 18.15 5.06
CA ILE A 98 20.09 18.65 4.14
C ILE A 98 19.00 19.38 4.93
N SER A 99 18.33 20.36 4.30
CA SER A 99 17.18 21.03 4.92
C SER A 99 16.09 20.04 5.36
N ASN A 100 15.44 20.32 6.51
CA ASN A 100 14.40 19.45 7.07
C ASN A 100 13.27 19.12 6.07
N TYR A 101 12.94 20.04 5.17
CA TYR A 101 11.93 19.85 4.13
C TYR A 101 12.33 18.77 3.13
N LEU A 102 13.54 18.89 2.56
CA LEU A 102 14.06 17.91 1.62
C LEU A 102 14.31 16.56 2.29
N GLN A 103 14.82 16.55 3.53
CA GLN A 103 15.01 15.33 4.31
C GLN A 103 13.70 14.58 4.53
N THR A 104 12.62 15.31 4.85
CA THR A 104 11.28 14.73 5.03
C THR A 104 10.79 14.04 3.75
N ILE A 105 10.94 14.70 2.59
CA ILE A 105 10.53 14.15 1.31
C ILE A 105 11.36 12.91 0.97
N LEU A 106 12.69 13.00 1.10
CA LEU A 106 13.60 11.89 0.84
C LEU A 106 13.27 10.67 1.70
N ASN A 107 13.10 10.88 3.00
CA ASN A 107 12.73 9.82 3.93
C ASN A 107 11.37 9.23 3.58
N GLY A 108 10.36 10.03 3.24
CA GLY A 108 9.07 9.52 2.80
C GLY A 108 9.10 8.72 1.50
N PHE A 109 10.01 9.06 0.58
CA PHE A 109 10.26 8.27 -0.63
C PHE A 109 10.96 6.95 -0.32
N ILE A 110 11.85 6.91 0.67
CA ILE A 110 12.59 5.69 1.05
C ILE A 110 11.74 4.77 1.93
N GLU A 111 11.19 5.32 3.01
CA GLU A 111 10.42 4.62 4.04
C GLU A 111 9.25 5.50 4.52
N MET A 112 8.02 5.05 4.25
CA MET A 112 6.81 5.83 4.47
C MET A 112 6.62 6.24 5.93
N THR A 113 6.86 5.36 6.90
CA THR A 113 6.54 5.63 8.31
C THR A 113 7.38 6.74 8.93
N GLN A 114 8.68 6.78 8.61
CA GLN A 114 9.58 7.87 8.99
C GLN A 114 9.25 9.15 8.25
N GLY A 115 8.90 9.06 6.96
CA GLY A 115 8.41 10.22 6.20
C GLY A 115 7.20 10.88 6.89
N LEU A 116 6.21 10.08 7.30
CA LEU A 116 5.02 10.58 8.00
C LEU A 116 5.35 11.20 9.35
N LYS A 117 6.28 10.60 10.10
CA LYS A 117 6.81 11.18 11.34
C LYS A 117 7.42 12.55 11.06
N TYR A 118 8.30 12.68 10.08
CA TYR A 118 8.94 13.96 9.78
C TYR A 118 7.96 15.02 9.26
N ILE A 119 6.96 14.65 8.43
CA ILE A 119 5.89 15.58 8.01
C ILE A 119 5.15 16.15 9.23
N SER A 120 4.87 15.31 10.24
CA SER A 120 4.15 15.77 11.42
C SER A 120 4.92 16.84 12.20
N LEU A 121 6.25 16.77 12.17
CA LEU A 121 7.16 17.69 12.87
C LEU A 121 7.44 18.99 12.08
N LEU A 122 7.22 19.01 10.77
CA LEU A 122 7.42 20.22 9.96
C LEU A 122 6.48 21.37 10.39
N TYR A 123 6.98 22.60 10.32
CA TYR A 123 6.17 23.81 10.55
C TYR A 123 5.48 24.25 9.25
N ILE A 124 4.51 23.47 8.79
CA ILE A 124 3.69 23.75 7.59
C ILE A 124 2.19 23.66 7.90
N PRO A 125 1.33 24.35 7.14
CA PRO A 125 -0.13 24.27 7.30
C PRO A 125 -0.66 22.84 7.29
N LEU A 126 -1.71 22.57 8.07
CA LEU A 126 -2.32 21.24 8.20
C LEU A 126 -2.82 20.68 6.85
N LYS A 127 -3.31 21.56 5.96
CA LYS A 127 -3.66 21.22 4.59
C LYS A 127 -2.50 20.61 3.81
N LEU A 128 -1.31 21.20 3.92
CA LEU A 128 -0.11 20.68 3.28
C LEU A 128 0.40 19.41 3.96
N LYS A 129 0.37 19.34 5.31
CA LYS A 129 0.73 18.11 6.04
C LYS A 129 -0.12 16.93 5.57
N SER A 130 -1.43 17.10 5.54
CA SER A 130 -2.37 16.04 5.14
C SER A 130 -2.21 15.64 3.67
N THR A 131 -2.02 16.60 2.77
CA THR A 131 -1.75 16.35 1.36
C THR A 131 -0.47 15.53 1.16
N LEU A 132 0.64 15.96 1.77
CA LEU A 132 1.94 15.25 1.69
C LEU A 132 1.89 13.88 2.36
N SER A 133 1.25 13.76 3.53
CA SER A 133 1.03 12.47 4.18
C SER A 133 0.25 11.52 3.27
N THR A 134 -0.80 12.00 2.61
CA THR A 134 -1.60 11.19 1.68
C THR A 134 -0.79 10.72 0.49
N MET A 135 0.05 11.60 -0.07
CA MET A 135 0.94 11.28 -1.18
C MET A 135 1.92 10.16 -0.78
N ILE A 136 2.59 10.29 0.37
CA ILE A 136 3.57 9.30 0.87
C ILE A 136 2.89 7.97 1.20
N ILE A 137 1.71 7.99 1.85
CA ILE A 137 0.92 6.77 2.13
C ILE A 137 0.51 6.05 0.84
N SER A 138 0.08 6.83 -0.14
CA SER A 138 -0.40 6.30 -1.42
C SER A 138 0.73 5.85 -2.34
N PHE A 139 1.94 6.35 -2.16
CA PHE A 139 3.12 5.85 -2.87
C PHE A 139 3.62 4.54 -2.27
N GLY A 140 3.87 4.49 -0.95
CA GLY A 140 4.38 3.26 -0.29
C GLY A 140 5.79 3.39 0.28
N GLY A 141 6.59 4.30 -0.29
CA GLY A 141 8.04 4.29 -0.10
C GLY A 141 8.71 3.13 -0.84
N LEU A 142 10.03 3.23 -1.07
CA LEU A 142 10.83 2.17 -1.69
C LEU A 142 10.75 0.85 -0.92
N SER A 143 10.59 0.91 0.41
CA SER A 143 10.42 -0.26 1.27
C SER A 143 9.25 -1.15 0.83
N VAL A 144 8.08 -0.58 0.56
CA VAL A 144 6.90 -1.32 0.08
C VAL A 144 7.10 -1.84 -1.34
N HIS A 145 7.78 -1.06 -2.20
CA HIS A 145 8.08 -1.50 -3.56
C HIS A 145 9.00 -2.73 -3.58
N VAL A 146 10.04 -2.76 -2.75
CA VAL A 146 10.93 -3.93 -2.60
C VAL A 146 10.16 -5.12 -2.03
N GLN A 147 9.30 -4.93 -1.02
CA GLN A 147 8.45 -5.99 -0.48
C GLN A 147 7.56 -6.60 -1.57
N MET A 148 6.92 -5.76 -2.38
CA MET A 148 6.08 -6.23 -3.48
C MET A 148 6.87 -6.93 -4.57
N ILE A 149 8.06 -6.45 -4.95
CA ILE A 149 8.92 -7.14 -5.91
C ILE A 149 9.28 -8.54 -5.40
N SER A 150 9.64 -8.67 -4.12
CA SER A 150 9.98 -9.96 -3.51
C SER A 150 8.79 -10.93 -3.44
N ILE A 151 7.57 -10.44 -3.25
CA ILE A 151 6.38 -11.30 -3.24
C ILE A 151 5.99 -11.70 -4.68
N LEU A 152 6.16 -10.78 -5.64
CA LEU A 152 5.78 -11.01 -7.03
C LEU A 152 6.81 -11.83 -7.81
N SER A 153 8.07 -11.94 -7.35
CA SER A 153 9.13 -12.70 -8.04
C SER A 153 8.79 -14.16 -8.25
N ASP A 154 7.96 -14.74 -7.37
CA ASP A 154 7.51 -16.12 -7.45
C ASP A 154 6.26 -16.30 -8.35
N THR A 155 5.83 -15.23 -9.02
CA THR A 155 4.60 -15.20 -9.82
C THR A 155 4.85 -14.69 -11.24
N LYS A 156 3.87 -14.89 -12.13
CA LYS A 156 3.91 -14.34 -13.51
C LYS A 156 3.46 -12.87 -13.59
N ILE A 157 3.18 -12.23 -12.46
CA ILE A 157 2.62 -10.88 -12.42
C ILE A 157 3.75 -9.87 -12.59
N LYS A 158 3.61 -8.96 -13.57
CA LYS A 158 4.58 -7.89 -13.80
C LYS A 158 4.46 -6.84 -12.70
N TYR A 159 5.60 -6.33 -12.22
CA TYR A 159 5.66 -5.26 -11.23
C TYR A 159 5.31 -3.87 -11.79
N LEU A 160 5.66 -3.59 -13.05
CA LEU A 160 5.45 -2.27 -13.66
C LEU A 160 4.00 -1.73 -13.60
N PRO A 161 2.94 -2.52 -13.90
CA PRO A 161 1.55 -2.06 -13.73
C PRO A 161 1.24 -1.64 -12.29
N PHE A 162 1.78 -2.35 -11.30
CA PHE A 162 1.61 -1.99 -9.89
C PHE A 162 2.30 -0.66 -9.58
N LEU A 163 3.52 -0.43 -10.05
CA LEU A 163 4.22 0.85 -9.88
C LEU A 163 3.43 2.02 -10.48
N ILE A 164 2.93 1.87 -11.70
CA ILE A 164 2.13 2.91 -12.38
C ILE A 164 0.85 3.20 -11.58
N ALA A 165 0.16 2.15 -11.12
CA ALA A 165 -1.04 2.29 -10.30
C ALA A 165 -0.75 3.06 -9.00
N ARG A 166 0.38 2.80 -8.32
CA ARG A 166 0.77 3.50 -7.08
C ARG A 166 1.14 4.96 -7.32
N ILE A 167 1.83 5.28 -8.43
CA ILE A 167 2.13 6.68 -8.80
C ILE A 167 0.83 7.44 -9.07
N LEU A 168 -0.07 6.87 -9.88
CA LEU A 168 -1.38 7.48 -10.16
C LEU A 168 -2.21 7.63 -8.88
N HIS A 169 -2.22 6.62 -8.01
CA HIS A 169 -2.89 6.66 -6.72
C HIS A 169 -2.37 7.83 -5.87
N ALA A 170 -1.05 7.99 -5.76
CA ALA A 170 -0.44 9.06 -4.98
C ALA A 170 -0.77 10.46 -5.49
N VAL A 171 -0.82 10.65 -6.81
CA VAL A 171 -1.20 11.94 -7.40
C VAL A 171 -2.69 12.22 -7.19
N ILE A 172 -3.56 11.26 -7.52
CA ILE A 172 -5.01 11.46 -7.45
C ILE A 172 -5.48 11.64 -6.00
N SER A 173 -5.02 10.81 -5.07
CA SER A 173 -5.46 10.87 -3.68
C SER A 173 -5.00 12.15 -2.98
N SER A 174 -3.77 12.59 -3.23
CA SER A 174 -3.24 13.85 -2.67
C SER A 174 -3.97 15.06 -3.25
N LEU A 175 -4.26 15.06 -4.55
CA LEU A 175 -5.06 16.11 -5.18
C LEU A 175 -6.48 16.17 -4.61
N LEU A 176 -7.13 15.02 -4.40
CA LEU A 176 -8.44 14.95 -3.77
C LEU A 176 -8.43 15.52 -2.35
N VAL A 177 -7.45 15.14 -1.52
CA VAL A 177 -7.31 15.71 -0.17
C VAL A 177 -7.10 17.21 -0.23
N PHE A 178 -6.22 17.71 -1.11
CA PHE A 178 -5.95 19.14 -1.23
C PHE A 178 -7.19 19.94 -1.60
N ILE A 179 -8.02 19.45 -2.53
CA ILE A 179 -9.24 20.13 -2.98
C ILE A 179 -10.34 20.04 -1.90
N MET A 180 -10.53 18.85 -1.32
CA MET A 180 -11.61 18.60 -0.36
C MET A 180 -11.32 19.17 1.04
N PHE A 181 -10.06 19.50 1.37
CA PHE A 181 -9.65 19.90 2.71
C PHE A 181 -10.46 21.08 3.27
N ASP A 182 -10.55 22.18 2.52
CA ASP A 182 -11.18 23.41 3.02
C ASP A 182 -12.68 23.18 3.25
N PHE A 183 -13.33 22.47 2.32
CA PHE A 183 -14.72 22.07 2.46
C PHE A 183 -14.91 21.14 3.67
N TRP A 184 -14.07 20.12 3.82
CA TRP A 184 -14.19 19.15 4.90
C TRP A 184 -14.09 19.81 6.28
N ILE A 185 -13.05 20.63 6.49
CA ILE A 185 -12.79 21.27 7.79
C ILE A 185 -13.83 22.34 8.15
N LEU A 186 -14.51 22.94 7.17
CA LEU A 186 -15.53 23.96 7.42
C LEU A 186 -16.90 23.38 7.79
N TYR A 187 -17.25 22.20 7.27
CA TYR A 187 -18.62 21.68 7.32
C TYR A 187 -18.80 20.39 8.13
N ILE A 188 -17.70 19.73 8.52
CA ILE A 188 -17.70 18.46 9.25
C ILE A 188 -16.88 18.64 10.52
#